data_AF-A0A8B6GIK9-F1
#
_entry.id   AF-A0A8B6GIK9-F1
#
_cell.length_a   1.000
_cell.length_b   1.000
_cell.length_c   1.000
_cell.angle_alpha   90.00
_cell.angle_beta   90.00
_cell.angle_gamma   90.00
#
_symmetry.space_group_name_H-M   'P 1'
#
loop_
_entity.id
_entity.type
_entity.pdbx_description
1 polymer ?
#
loop_
_entity_poly.entity_id
_entity_poly.type
_entity_poly.pdbx_seq_one_letter_code
_entity_poly.pdbx_strand_id
1 'polypeptide(L)'
;MKQMTLFDMSKKKGMKTPEKKKSMPIKKKIKSPQKGMKTPDKKPKVMSPPRTPAVVSKLVLAVKAKDKGKIKGLLETACKVLSLKQRGKLPVSVKDMVESSIARREEKRKLDAMTPEQRDEYQKQKRQAQKRKRQEELKEKKKKFEDTELDLEPLPEMKIVPTPDGLPNELFGDVAMVTEFISCYQGLLIPNKEFPVSAEKLMQSIGSGKEGFSYLSKILSILLQTLLQDQISEVSPKHNCS
;
A
#
# COMPACT_ATOMS: atom_id res chain seq x y z
N MET A 1 -11.14 41.89 -29.63
CA MET A 1 -11.18 42.12 -28.18
C MET A 1 -9.84 41.69 -27.58
N LYS A 2 -9.13 42.62 -26.93
CA LYS A 2 -7.80 42.42 -26.35
C LYS A 2 -7.90 41.74 -24.98
N GLN A 3 -7.05 40.74 -24.74
CA GLN A 3 -6.92 40.01 -23.48
C GLN A 3 -6.33 40.92 -22.39
N MET A 4 -6.85 40.84 -21.16
CA MET A 4 -6.27 41.47 -19.97
C MET A 4 -5.65 40.40 -19.06
N THR A 5 -4.40 40.64 -18.65
CA THR A 5 -3.64 39.87 -17.66
C THR A 5 -3.74 40.53 -16.28
N LEU A 6 -3.82 39.67 -15.25
CA LEU A 6 -4.09 39.94 -13.84
C LEU A 6 -2.89 40.55 -13.07
N PHE A 7 -2.20 41.52 -13.65
CA PHE A 7 -1.06 42.20 -13.02
C PHE A 7 -1.20 43.72 -13.11
N ASP A 8 -2.31 44.27 -12.64
CA ASP A 8 -2.42 45.71 -12.38
C ASP A 8 -3.51 46.01 -11.35
N MET A 9 -3.22 45.75 -10.08
CA MET A 9 -3.90 46.40 -8.96
C MET A 9 -2.89 46.81 -7.87
N SER A 10 -2.21 47.90 -8.20
CA SER A 10 -1.99 49.07 -7.36
C SER A 10 -1.71 48.91 -5.85
N LYS A 11 -0.46 49.28 -5.52
CA LYS A 11 -0.05 50.03 -4.32
C LYS A 11 -1.06 51.12 -3.90
N LYS A 12 -1.35 51.22 -2.60
CA LYS A 12 -1.50 52.47 -1.79
C LYS A 12 -1.70 52.07 -0.30
N LYS A 13 -0.71 52.34 0.57
CA LYS A 13 -0.54 53.51 1.46
C LYS A 13 -1.51 53.58 2.65
N GLY A 14 -0.94 53.50 3.85
CA GLY A 14 -1.33 54.31 5.01
C GLY A 14 -1.96 53.56 6.20
N MET A 15 -1.25 53.48 7.33
CA MET A 15 -1.56 54.23 8.57
C MET A 15 -0.91 53.62 9.82
N LYS A 16 -0.11 54.48 10.49
CA LYS A 16 0.00 54.74 11.94
C LYS A 16 0.58 53.67 12.90
N THR A 17 1.72 54.05 13.48
CA THR A 17 2.25 53.67 14.80
C THR A 17 1.27 54.03 15.94
N PRO A 18 1.45 53.45 17.16
CA PRO A 18 2.09 54.25 18.22
C PRO A 18 3.08 53.49 19.13
N GLU A 19 3.60 54.25 20.10
CA GLU A 19 4.89 54.20 20.78
C GLU A 19 5.05 53.25 22.01
N LYS A 20 6.33 53.01 22.28
CA LYS A 20 7.06 52.66 23.53
C LYS A 20 6.37 52.83 24.89
N LYS A 21 6.60 51.84 25.79
CA LYS A 21 6.82 52.01 27.25
C LYS A 21 7.95 51.07 27.71
N LYS A 22 9.14 51.58 28.06
CA LYS A 22 9.71 51.77 29.42
C LYS A 22 9.70 50.48 30.26
N SER A 23 10.82 49.74 30.35
CA SER A 23 11.91 49.88 31.35
C SER A 23 11.48 49.64 32.81
N MET A 24 11.95 48.56 33.43
CA MET A 24 12.82 48.52 34.63
C MET A 24 12.86 47.12 35.28
N PRO A 25 13.93 46.77 36.02
CA PRO A 25 14.34 45.40 36.34
C PRO A 25 13.97 44.97 37.77
N ILE A 26 13.88 43.66 38.02
CA ILE A 26 13.87 43.12 39.39
C ILE A 26 14.97 42.07 39.52
N LYS A 27 16.08 42.47 40.16
CA LYS A 27 17.06 41.59 40.80
C LYS A 27 16.54 41.16 42.17
N LYS A 28 16.84 39.91 42.57
CA LYS A 28 17.02 39.33 43.94
C LYS A 28 16.46 37.89 43.90
N LYS A 29 17.13 36.82 44.33
CA LYS A 29 18.23 36.64 45.29
C LYS A 29 18.98 35.33 44.99
N ILE A 30 20.24 35.36 45.37
CA ILE A 30 21.19 34.26 45.56
C ILE A 30 20.63 33.23 46.55
N LYS A 31 20.85 31.93 46.26
CA LYS A 31 21.24 30.88 47.23
C LYS A 31 21.57 29.58 46.48
N SER A 32 22.86 29.31 46.35
CA SER A 32 23.41 27.96 46.20
C SER A 32 23.29 27.20 47.53
N PRO A 33 23.18 25.87 47.48
CA PRO A 33 24.16 25.06 48.19
C PRO A 33 24.68 23.87 47.38
N GLN A 34 26.00 23.82 47.30
CA GLN A 34 26.90 22.68 47.47
C GLN A 34 26.43 21.24 47.13
N LYS A 35 27.19 20.67 46.17
CA LYS A 35 27.98 19.43 46.31
C LYS A 35 27.20 18.14 46.64
N GLY A 36 26.71 17.49 45.59
CA GLY A 36 26.36 16.07 45.57
C GLY A 36 27.12 15.38 44.45
N MET A 37 28.31 14.88 44.74
CA MET A 37 29.15 14.10 43.84
C MET A 37 28.53 12.71 43.68
N LYS A 38 27.81 12.46 42.58
CA LYS A 38 27.45 11.11 42.11
C LYS A 38 27.54 11.08 40.59
N THR A 39 28.67 10.60 40.09
CA THR A 39 28.84 10.15 38.71
C THR A 39 27.92 8.96 38.44
N PRO A 40 27.05 8.98 37.43
CA PRO A 40 26.47 7.76 36.88
C PRO A 40 27.40 7.26 35.76
N ASP A 41 27.78 5.99 35.85
CA ASP A 41 28.52 5.23 34.85
C ASP A 41 27.99 5.48 33.42
N LYS A 42 28.73 6.28 32.66
CA LYS A 42 28.51 6.44 31.23
C LYS A 42 29.13 5.24 30.53
N LYS A 43 28.28 4.29 30.15
CA LYS A 43 28.60 3.28 29.13
C LYS A 43 29.22 3.97 27.90
N PRO A 44 30.25 3.38 27.27
CA PRO A 44 30.94 4.01 26.15
C PRO A 44 29.96 4.30 25.02
N LYS A 45 29.97 5.56 24.60
CA LYS A 45 29.13 6.10 23.53
C LYS A 45 29.51 5.41 22.24
N VAL A 46 28.72 4.41 21.83
CA VAL A 46 28.78 3.80 20.50
C VAL A 46 28.87 4.95 19.49
N MET A 47 29.95 4.96 18.70
CA MET A 47 30.16 5.94 17.64
C MET A 47 28.96 5.89 16.70
N SER A 48 28.02 6.79 16.91
CA SER A 48 26.87 6.97 16.04
C SER A 48 27.38 7.25 14.64
N PRO A 49 26.85 6.57 13.60
CA PRO A 49 27.29 6.75 12.22
C PRO A 49 27.22 8.23 11.82
N PRO A 50 28.07 8.69 10.88
CA PRO A 50 28.32 10.10 10.61
C PRO A 50 27.00 10.85 10.49
N ARG A 51 26.77 11.73 11.47
CA ARG A 51 25.49 12.41 11.69
C ARG A 51 25.09 13.13 10.42
N THR A 52 23.94 12.79 9.85
CA THR A 52 23.35 13.58 8.78
C THR A 52 23.23 15.03 9.28
N PRO A 53 23.56 16.04 8.44
CA PRO A 53 23.56 17.41 8.90
C PRO A 53 22.19 17.79 9.44
N ALA A 54 22.15 18.58 10.53
CA ALA A 54 20.92 18.88 11.28
C ALA A 54 19.80 19.48 10.41
N VAL A 55 20.16 20.09 9.27
CA VAL A 55 19.24 20.58 8.25
C VAL A 55 18.36 19.46 7.67
N VAL A 56 18.91 18.26 7.45
CA VAL A 56 18.18 17.10 6.93
C VAL A 56 17.16 16.61 7.95
N SER A 57 17.55 16.47 9.22
CA SER A 57 16.63 16.06 10.29
C SER A 57 15.49 17.05 10.46
N LYS A 58 15.77 18.36 10.43
CA LYS A 58 14.75 19.41 10.47
C LYS A 58 13.85 19.39 9.24
N LEU A 59 14.39 19.10 8.06
CA LEU A 59 13.62 18.99 6.81
C LEU A 59 12.65 17.81 6.87
N VAL A 60 13.11 16.64 7.34
CA VAL A 60 12.24 15.46 7.54
C VAL A 60 11.09 15.78 8.50
N LEU A 61 11.37 16.46 9.62
CA LEU A 61 10.33 16.87 10.57
C LEU A 61 9.34 17.87 9.95
N ALA A 62 9.83 18.85 9.18
CA ALA A 62 8.99 19.82 8.50
C ALA A 62 8.10 19.19 7.41
N VAL A 63 8.62 18.18 6.70
CA VAL A 63 7.85 17.40 5.71
C VAL A 63 6.76 16.59 6.40
N LYS A 64 7.08 15.91 7.50
CA LYS A 64 6.08 15.20 8.32
C LYS A 64 5.00 16.15 8.85
N ALA A 65 5.38 17.36 9.26
CA ALA A 65 4.48 18.40 9.73
C ALA A 65 3.77 19.19 8.59
N LYS A 66 4.05 18.89 7.32
CA LYS A 66 3.51 19.57 6.12
C LYS A 66 3.69 21.11 6.11
N ASP A 67 4.73 21.62 6.78
CA ASP A 67 4.99 23.07 6.90
C ASP A 67 5.74 23.61 5.67
N LYS A 68 4.98 24.04 4.66
CA LYS A 68 5.50 24.53 3.37
C LYS A 68 6.51 25.69 3.51
N GLY A 69 6.35 26.55 4.51
CA GLY A 69 7.22 27.71 4.73
C GLY A 69 8.60 27.29 5.22
N LYS A 70 8.64 26.45 6.27
CA LYS A 70 9.89 25.91 6.79
C LYS A 70 10.59 24.98 5.80
N ILE A 71 9.82 24.18 5.04
CA ILE A 71 10.36 23.29 4.02
C ILE A 71 11.19 24.09 3.01
N LYS A 72 10.65 25.19 2.43
CA LYS A 72 11.38 25.98 1.42
C LYS A 72 12.72 26.51 1.93
N GLY A 73 12.74 27.14 3.11
CA GLY A 73 13.97 27.67 3.70
C GLY A 73 15.00 26.60 4.07
N LEU A 74 14.53 25.46 4.58
CA LEU A 74 15.39 24.31 4.89
C LEU A 74 15.94 23.65 3.62
N LEU A 75 15.15 23.61 2.54
CA LEU A 75 15.56 23.10 1.23
C LEU A 75 16.68 23.96 0.63
N GLU A 76 16.53 25.29 0.65
CA GLU A 76 17.58 26.21 0.18
C GLU A 76 18.88 26.07 0.98
N THR A 77 18.76 25.91 2.29
CA THR A 77 19.90 25.67 3.18
C THR A 77 20.53 24.29 2.90
N ALA A 78 19.71 23.26 2.71
CA ALA A 78 20.16 21.91 2.37
C ALA A 78 20.92 21.89 1.04
N CYS A 79 20.42 22.58 0.01
CA CYS A 79 21.09 22.69 -1.28
C CYS A 79 22.47 23.34 -1.20
N LYS A 80 22.71 24.26 -0.24
CA LYS A 80 24.01 24.92 -0.05
C LYS A 80 25.00 24.10 0.78
N VAL A 81 24.51 23.35 1.77
CA VAL A 81 25.34 22.68 2.79
C VAL A 81 25.66 21.22 2.42
N LEU A 82 24.81 20.55 1.63
CA LEU A 82 24.94 19.12 1.36
C LEU A 82 25.99 18.81 0.28
N SER A 83 27.02 18.05 0.68
CA SER A 83 27.99 17.43 -0.23
C SER A 83 27.43 16.22 -0.97
N LEU A 84 28.04 15.82 -2.10
CA LEU A 84 27.61 14.66 -2.90
C LEU A 84 27.51 13.37 -2.07
N LYS A 85 28.48 13.13 -1.17
CA LYS A 85 28.49 11.96 -0.26
C LYS A 85 27.33 11.97 0.74
N GLN A 86 26.87 13.15 1.16
CA GLN A 86 25.74 13.30 2.09
C GLN A 86 24.39 13.19 1.39
N ARG A 87 24.30 13.54 0.09
CA ARG A 87 23.09 13.37 -0.72
C ARG A 87 22.71 11.90 -0.88
N GLY A 88 23.70 11.03 -1.09
CA GLY A 88 23.49 9.58 -1.18
C GLY A 88 22.96 8.92 0.11
N LYS A 89 23.09 9.59 1.26
CA LYS A 89 22.64 9.11 2.58
C LYS A 89 21.32 9.76 3.04
N LEU A 90 20.63 10.49 2.16
CA LEU A 90 19.36 11.13 2.48
C LEU A 90 18.23 10.08 2.59
N PRO A 91 17.30 10.24 3.55
CA PRO A 91 16.09 9.44 3.59
C PRO A 91 15.24 9.62 2.32
N VAL A 92 14.64 8.54 1.83
CA VAL A 92 13.80 8.52 0.60
C VAL A 92 12.74 9.64 0.61
N SER A 93 12.09 9.87 1.76
CA SER A 93 11.07 10.92 1.93
C SER A 93 11.53 12.35 1.58
N VAL A 94 12.83 12.66 1.66
CA VAL A 94 13.36 14.01 1.40
C VAL A 94 14.38 14.04 0.26
N LYS A 95 14.89 12.88 -0.14
CA LYS A 95 15.93 12.74 -1.16
C LYS A 95 15.50 13.37 -2.48
N ASP A 96 14.34 12.97 -3.00
CA ASP A 96 13.82 13.43 -4.29
C ASP A 96 13.57 14.94 -4.31
N MET A 97 13.07 15.51 -3.20
CA MET A 97 12.81 16.94 -3.10
C MET A 97 14.11 17.76 -3.13
N VAL A 98 15.13 17.30 -2.42
CA VAL A 98 16.44 17.96 -2.34
C VAL A 98 17.14 17.85 -3.69
N GLU A 99 17.16 16.67 -4.30
CA GLU A 99 17.77 16.43 -5.62
C GLU A 99 17.08 17.27 -6.72
N SER A 100 15.74 17.29 -6.75
CA SER A 100 14.97 18.11 -7.68
C SER A 100 15.27 19.61 -7.53
N SER A 101 15.48 20.08 -6.30
CA SER A 101 15.74 21.49 -6.01
C SER A 101 17.15 21.91 -6.37
N ILE A 102 18.12 21.01 -6.20
CA ILE A 102 19.50 21.21 -6.65
C ILE A 102 19.54 21.24 -8.17
N ALA A 103 18.92 20.26 -8.84
CA ALA A 103 18.85 20.19 -10.29
C ALA A 103 18.22 21.46 -10.89
N ARG A 104 17.11 21.94 -10.31
CA ARG A 104 16.48 23.20 -10.72
C ARG A 104 17.40 24.42 -10.56
N ARG A 105 18.20 24.45 -9.50
CA ARG A 105 19.14 25.56 -9.24
C ARG A 105 20.33 25.52 -10.20
N GLU A 106 20.86 24.33 -10.48
CA GLU A 106 21.92 24.14 -11.47
C GLU A 106 21.44 24.47 -12.88
N GLU A 107 20.22 24.06 -13.24
CA GLU A 107 19.59 24.44 -14.51
C GLU A 107 19.43 25.96 -14.61
N LYS A 108 18.91 26.62 -13.57
CA LYS A 108 18.81 28.08 -13.55
C LYS A 108 20.18 28.74 -13.72
N ARG A 109 21.23 28.24 -13.03
CA ARG A 109 22.59 28.75 -13.17
C ARG A 109 23.15 28.57 -14.59
N LYS A 110 22.88 27.42 -15.23
CA LYS A 110 23.27 27.16 -16.63
C LYS A 110 22.56 28.10 -17.59
N LEU A 111 21.25 28.32 -17.39
CA LEU A 111 20.48 29.27 -18.18
C LEU A 111 21.00 30.70 -18.00
N ASP A 112 21.23 31.12 -16.76
CA ASP A 112 21.74 32.47 -16.45
C ASP A 112 23.13 32.71 -17.08
N ALA A 113 23.95 31.66 -17.25
CA ALA A 113 25.25 31.73 -17.91
C ALA A 113 25.21 31.66 -19.45
N MET A 114 24.09 31.27 -20.07
CA MET A 114 23.93 31.20 -21.53
C MET A 114 23.55 32.56 -22.13
N THR A 115 23.96 32.80 -23.38
CA THR A 115 23.52 33.94 -24.20
C THR A 115 22.04 33.80 -24.61
N PRO A 116 21.34 34.89 -24.97
CA PRO A 116 19.92 34.83 -25.34
C PRO A 116 19.62 33.83 -26.46
N GLU A 117 20.48 33.76 -27.48
CA GLU A 117 20.33 32.81 -28.60
C GLU A 117 20.45 31.35 -28.14
N GLN A 118 21.43 31.05 -27.28
CA GLN A 118 21.62 29.71 -26.72
C GLN A 118 20.48 29.30 -25.77
N ARG A 119 19.89 30.26 -25.05
CA ARG A 119 18.72 30.01 -24.19
C ARG A 119 17.49 29.64 -25.02
N ASP A 120 17.27 30.31 -26.15
CA ASP A 120 16.14 30.04 -27.03
C ASP A 120 16.27 28.67 -27.70
N GLU A 121 17.48 28.31 -28.15
CA GLU A 121 17.76 26.97 -28.69
C GLU A 121 17.60 25.87 -27.64
N TYR A 122 18.12 26.09 -26.42
CA TYR A 122 17.93 25.17 -25.30
C TYR A 122 16.44 24.98 -24.96
N GLN A 123 15.67 26.06 -24.92
CA GLN A 123 14.22 25.99 -24.69
C GLN A 123 13.49 25.27 -25.83
N LYS A 124 13.88 25.49 -27.08
CA LYS A 124 13.33 24.80 -28.26
C LYS A 124 13.61 23.30 -28.20
N GLN A 125 14.84 22.90 -27.89
CA GLN A 125 15.22 21.50 -27.70
C GLN A 125 14.45 20.86 -26.53
N LYS A 126 14.31 21.57 -25.40
CA LYS A 126 13.55 21.09 -24.24
C LYS A 126 12.06 20.87 -24.59
N ARG A 127 11.44 21.77 -25.35
CA ARG A 127 10.06 21.62 -25.84
C ARG A 127 9.93 20.42 -26.78
N GLN A 128 10.88 20.22 -27.69
CA GLN A 128 10.87 19.07 -28.60
C GLN A 128 11.04 17.75 -27.86
N ALA A 129 11.97 17.67 -26.90
CA ALA A 129 12.19 16.50 -26.08
C ALA A 129 10.94 16.15 -25.24
N GLN A 130 10.28 17.15 -24.66
CA GLN A 130 9.03 16.94 -23.92
C GLN A 130 7.88 16.48 -24.84
N LYS A 131 7.80 17.00 -26.06
CA LYS A 131 6.81 16.55 -27.05
C LYS A 131 7.04 15.09 -27.44
N ARG A 132 8.29 14.68 -27.65
CA ARG A 132 8.68 13.29 -27.94
C ARG A 132 8.33 12.35 -26.78
N LYS A 133 8.74 12.68 -25.55
CA LYS A 133 8.38 11.90 -24.35
C LYS A 133 6.87 11.70 -24.21
N ARG A 134 6.09 12.78 -24.38
CA ARG A 134 4.62 12.69 -24.30
C ARG A 134 4.05 11.79 -25.41
N GLN A 135 4.60 11.85 -26.62
CA GLN A 135 4.18 10.97 -27.71
C GLN A 135 4.54 9.50 -27.43
N GLU A 136 5.70 9.22 -26.86
CA GLU A 136 6.11 7.87 -26.44
C GLU A 136 5.21 7.34 -25.32
N GLU A 137 4.97 8.12 -24.25
CA GLU A 137 4.04 7.75 -23.18
C GLU A 137 2.61 7.50 -23.70
N LEU A 138 2.16 8.30 -24.67
CA LEU A 138 0.86 8.10 -25.31
C LEU A 138 0.84 6.83 -26.17
N LYS A 139 1.94 6.52 -26.87
CA LYS A 139 2.06 5.29 -27.65
C LYS A 139 2.08 4.06 -26.74
N GLU A 140 2.80 4.12 -25.63
CA GLU A 140 2.86 3.06 -24.62
C GLU A 140 1.51 2.83 -23.95
N LYS A 141 0.82 3.90 -23.53
CA LYS A 141 -0.56 3.80 -22.98
C LYS A 141 -1.59 3.31 -23.99
N LYS A 142 -1.37 3.57 -25.28
CA LYS A 142 -2.22 3.08 -26.38
C LYS A 142 -1.80 1.71 -26.89
N LYS A 143 -0.66 1.17 -26.44
CA LYS A 143 -0.25 -0.18 -26.76
C LYS A 143 -1.29 -1.09 -26.11
N LYS A 144 -2.10 -1.74 -26.94
CA LYS A 144 -2.98 -2.82 -26.46
C LYS A 144 -2.04 -3.90 -25.97
N PHE A 145 -2.09 -4.20 -24.67
CA PHE A 145 -1.48 -5.41 -24.16
C PHE A 145 -2.33 -6.55 -24.70
N GLU A 146 -1.77 -7.33 -25.62
CA GLU A 146 -2.34 -8.61 -26.00
C GLU A 146 -1.98 -9.60 -24.89
N ASP A 147 -2.95 -10.37 -24.39
CA ASP A 147 -2.76 -11.40 -23.34
C ASP A 147 -1.84 -12.57 -23.78
N THR A 148 -1.19 -12.43 -24.94
CA THR A 148 -0.33 -13.43 -25.56
C THR A 148 1.10 -13.44 -24.99
N GLU A 149 1.53 -12.37 -24.32
CA GLU A 149 2.89 -12.23 -23.78
C GLU A 149 2.88 -12.12 -22.24
N LEU A 150 2.36 -13.15 -21.59
CA LEU A 150 2.46 -13.29 -20.13
C LEU A 150 3.71 -14.12 -19.79
N ASP A 151 4.70 -13.48 -19.16
CA ASP A 151 5.90 -14.14 -18.61
C ASP A 151 5.52 -14.85 -17.30
N LEU A 152 4.83 -15.99 -17.45
CA LEU A 152 4.36 -16.81 -16.34
C LEU A 152 5.14 -18.12 -16.29
N GLU A 153 5.31 -18.65 -15.08
CA GLU A 153 5.79 -20.00 -14.89
C GLU A 153 4.87 -20.98 -15.63
N PRO A 154 5.42 -21.98 -16.32
CA PRO A 154 4.63 -22.98 -17.01
C PRO A 154 3.73 -23.72 -16.02
N LEU A 155 2.53 -24.10 -16.48
CA LEU A 155 1.64 -24.92 -15.67
C LEU A 155 2.36 -26.19 -15.19
N PRO A 156 2.11 -26.65 -13.96
CA PRO A 156 2.63 -27.93 -13.49
C PRO A 156 2.29 -29.04 -14.47
N GLU A 157 3.24 -29.95 -14.69
CA GLU A 157 3.02 -31.11 -15.56
C GLU A 157 1.80 -31.91 -15.10
N MET A 158 0.92 -32.24 -16.05
CA MET A 158 -0.29 -33.00 -15.77
C MET A 158 0.09 -34.41 -15.28
N LYS A 159 -0.26 -34.71 -14.02
CA LYS A 159 -0.07 -36.03 -13.43
C LYS A 159 -1.39 -36.78 -13.47
N ILE A 160 -1.37 -37.97 -14.06
CA ILE A 160 -2.52 -38.87 -14.02
C ILE A 160 -2.71 -39.28 -12.56
N VAL A 161 -3.85 -38.93 -11.99
CA VAL A 161 -4.24 -39.36 -10.64
C VAL A 161 -4.91 -40.73 -10.78
N PRO A 162 -4.44 -41.76 -10.06
CA PRO A 162 -5.13 -43.05 -10.07
C PRO A 162 -6.50 -42.90 -9.44
N THR A 163 -7.54 -43.38 -10.12
CA THR A 163 -8.88 -43.49 -9.55
C THR A 163 -8.96 -44.67 -8.59
N PRO A 164 -9.78 -44.58 -7.54
CA PRO A 164 -10.00 -45.71 -6.63
C PRO A 164 -10.52 -46.94 -7.38
N ASP A 165 -10.05 -48.13 -6.98
CA ASP A 165 -10.49 -49.39 -7.56
C ASP A 165 -12.02 -49.53 -7.47
N GLY A 166 -12.66 -49.83 -8.60
CA GLY A 166 -14.11 -49.94 -8.69
C GLY A 166 -14.87 -48.66 -9.06
N LEU A 167 -14.19 -47.51 -9.21
CA LEU A 167 -14.78 -46.27 -9.71
C LEU A 167 -14.27 -45.95 -11.14
N PRO A 168 -15.09 -46.14 -12.19
CA PRO A 168 -14.74 -45.74 -13.55
C PRO A 168 -14.46 -44.24 -13.65
N ASN A 169 -13.45 -43.85 -14.45
CA ASN A 169 -13.09 -42.44 -14.68
C ASN A 169 -14.27 -41.60 -15.18
N GLU A 170 -15.18 -42.20 -15.95
CA GLU A 170 -16.38 -41.54 -16.48
C GLU A 170 -17.34 -41.09 -15.38
N LEU A 171 -17.43 -41.83 -14.28
CA LEU A 171 -18.32 -41.54 -13.15
C LEU A 171 -17.64 -40.67 -12.08
N PHE A 172 -16.34 -40.43 -12.17
CA PHE A 172 -15.60 -39.69 -11.15
C PHE A 172 -16.15 -38.28 -10.96
N GLY A 173 -16.49 -37.58 -12.06
CA GLY A 173 -17.04 -36.23 -12.00
C GLY A 173 -18.38 -36.16 -11.26
N ASP A 174 -19.31 -37.07 -11.60
CA ASP A 174 -20.63 -37.14 -10.97
C ASP A 174 -20.51 -37.51 -9.48
N VAL A 175 -19.67 -38.49 -9.16
CA VAL A 175 -19.43 -38.91 -7.79
C VAL A 175 -18.77 -37.79 -6.97
N ALA A 176 -17.77 -37.10 -7.52
CA ALA A 176 -17.15 -35.96 -6.87
C ALA A 176 -18.16 -34.84 -6.60
N MET A 177 -19.06 -34.57 -7.55
CA MET A 177 -20.12 -33.56 -7.40
C MET A 177 -21.08 -33.91 -6.26
N VAL A 178 -21.58 -35.15 -6.23
CA VAL A 178 -22.52 -35.60 -5.19
C VAL A 178 -21.85 -35.65 -3.82
N THR A 179 -20.61 -36.16 -3.74
CA THR A 179 -19.90 -36.26 -2.46
C THR A 179 -19.55 -34.89 -1.88
N GLU A 180 -19.16 -33.94 -2.72
CA GLU A 180 -18.90 -32.56 -2.30
C GLU A 180 -20.18 -31.84 -1.89
N PHE A 181 -21.29 -32.03 -2.63
CA PHE A 181 -22.60 -31.52 -2.25
C PHE A 181 -23.00 -31.97 -0.84
N ILE A 182 -22.96 -33.27 -0.57
CA ILE A 182 -23.32 -33.81 0.76
C ILE A 182 -22.39 -33.25 1.84
N SER A 183 -21.09 -33.15 1.55
CA SER A 183 -20.09 -32.58 2.46
C SER A 183 -20.37 -31.10 2.81
N CYS A 184 -20.75 -30.29 1.82
CA CYS A 184 -21.04 -28.87 1.99
C CYS A 184 -22.33 -28.63 2.78
N TYR A 185 -23.35 -29.45 2.54
CA TYR A 185 -24.66 -29.32 3.17
C TYR A 185 -24.85 -30.21 4.39
N GLN A 186 -23.78 -30.84 4.90
CA GLN A 186 -23.85 -31.72 6.06
C GLN A 186 -24.50 -31.06 7.29
N GLY A 187 -24.34 -29.74 7.45
CA GLY A 187 -24.94 -28.99 8.56
C GLY A 187 -26.46 -28.88 8.46
N LEU A 188 -27.02 -28.97 7.25
CA LEU A 188 -28.46 -29.02 7.02
C LEU A 188 -28.99 -30.44 7.09
N LEU A 189 -28.26 -31.39 6.49
CA LEU A 189 -28.66 -32.80 6.43
C LEU A 189 -28.53 -33.50 7.80
N ILE A 190 -27.61 -33.04 8.66
CA ILE A 190 -27.28 -33.67 9.95
C ILE A 190 -27.17 -32.58 11.03
N PRO A 191 -28.29 -32.01 11.50
CA PRO A 191 -28.28 -30.86 12.41
C PRO A 191 -27.62 -31.16 13.77
N ASN A 192 -27.72 -32.39 14.27
CA ASN A 192 -27.14 -32.80 15.56
C ASN A 192 -25.65 -33.19 15.50
N LYS A 193 -25.04 -33.23 14.30
CA LYS A 193 -23.63 -33.64 14.07
C LYS A 193 -23.25 -34.99 14.69
N GLU A 194 -24.21 -35.88 14.93
CA GLU A 194 -23.99 -37.22 15.49
C GLU A 194 -23.16 -38.12 14.56
N PHE A 195 -23.06 -37.73 13.28
CA PHE A 195 -22.36 -38.47 12.24
C PHE A 195 -21.50 -37.52 11.38
N PRO A 196 -20.16 -37.62 11.43
CA PRO A 196 -19.28 -36.74 10.68
C PRO A 196 -19.22 -37.15 9.21
N VAL A 197 -19.69 -36.27 8.32
CA VAL A 197 -19.64 -36.48 6.87
C VAL A 197 -18.58 -35.59 6.24
N SER A 198 -17.68 -36.20 5.48
CA SER A 198 -16.73 -35.48 4.63
C SER A 198 -16.65 -36.13 3.25
N ALA A 199 -16.32 -35.33 2.24
CA ALA A 199 -16.11 -35.80 0.87
C ALA A 199 -15.04 -36.91 0.82
N GLU A 200 -13.95 -36.77 1.58
CA GLU A 200 -12.89 -37.78 1.66
C GLU A 200 -13.42 -39.15 2.16
N LYS A 201 -14.18 -39.17 3.26
CA LYS A 201 -14.74 -40.43 3.81
C LYS A 201 -15.79 -41.03 2.90
N LEU A 202 -16.56 -40.18 2.21
CA LEU A 202 -17.53 -40.59 1.21
C LEU A 202 -16.84 -41.27 0.01
N MET A 203 -15.83 -40.61 -0.58
CA MET A 203 -15.04 -41.14 -1.68
C MET A 203 -14.33 -42.45 -1.30
N GLN A 204 -13.76 -42.51 -0.10
CA GLN A 204 -13.16 -43.72 0.44
C GLN A 204 -14.19 -44.84 0.58
N SER A 205 -15.36 -44.56 1.15
CA SER A 205 -16.41 -45.57 1.34
C SER A 205 -16.95 -46.12 0.03
N ILE A 206 -16.99 -45.31 -1.03
CA ILE A 206 -17.37 -45.76 -2.38
C ILE A 206 -16.30 -46.71 -2.95
N GLY A 207 -15.01 -46.38 -2.80
CA GLY A 207 -13.91 -47.22 -3.27
C GLY A 207 -13.67 -48.50 -2.43
N SER A 208 -14.09 -48.53 -1.17
CA SER A 208 -13.86 -49.66 -0.25
C SER A 208 -14.88 -50.81 -0.37
N GLY A 209 -15.83 -50.74 -1.32
CA GLY A 209 -16.81 -51.79 -1.57
C GLY A 209 -17.62 -52.18 -0.33
N LYS A 210 -17.53 -53.44 0.12
CA LYS A 210 -18.31 -53.96 1.26
C LYS A 210 -17.99 -53.25 2.58
N GLU A 211 -16.76 -52.78 2.76
CA GLU A 211 -16.35 -52.12 4.01
C GLU A 211 -16.98 -50.73 4.15
N GLY A 212 -17.22 -50.04 3.03
CA GLY A 212 -17.89 -48.73 3.01
C GLY A 212 -19.41 -48.79 3.14
N PHE A 213 -20.02 -49.99 3.03
CA PHE A 213 -21.47 -50.15 2.99
C PHE A 213 -22.18 -49.52 4.21
N SER A 214 -21.68 -49.79 5.42
CA SER A 214 -22.29 -49.26 6.66
C SER A 214 -22.32 -47.73 6.68
N TYR A 215 -21.27 -47.08 6.16
CA TYR A 215 -21.18 -45.63 6.08
C TYR A 215 -22.15 -45.07 5.02
N LEU A 216 -22.18 -45.68 3.83
CA LEU A 216 -23.08 -45.28 2.75
C LEU A 216 -24.56 -45.49 3.11
N SER A 217 -24.92 -46.60 3.75
CA SER A 217 -26.30 -46.87 4.17
C SER A 217 -26.83 -45.83 5.15
N LYS A 218 -25.98 -45.34 6.07
CA LYS A 218 -26.36 -44.26 6.99
C LYS A 218 -26.64 -42.97 6.23
N ILE A 219 -25.80 -42.61 5.27
CA ILE A 219 -25.98 -41.41 4.44
C ILE A 219 -27.25 -41.51 3.60
N LEU A 220 -27.49 -42.64 2.96
CA LEU A 220 -28.74 -42.87 2.21
C LEU A 220 -29.97 -42.77 3.11
N SER A 221 -29.88 -43.28 4.34
CA SER A 221 -30.97 -43.16 5.32
C SER A 221 -31.23 -41.71 5.72
N ILE A 222 -30.18 -40.91 5.92
CA ILE A 222 -30.29 -39.48 6.23
C ILE A 222 -30.92 -38.71 5.07
N LEU A 223 -30.46 -38.96 3.83
CA LEU A 223 -31.04 -38.33 2.65
C LEU A 223 -32.51 -38.69 2.49
N LEU A 224 -32.87 -39.97 2.67
CA LEU A 224 -34.25 -40.43 2.61
C LEU A 224 -35.11 -39.78 3.72
N GLN A 225 -34.61 -39.71 4.95
CA GLN A 225 -35.29 -39.02 6.06
C GLN A 225 -35.51 -37.54 5.73
N THR A 226 -34.51 -36.88 5.15
CA THR A 226 -34.61 -35.47 4.74
C THR A 226 -35.70 -35.29 3.69
N LEU A 227 -35.72 -36.14 2.65
CA LEU A 227 -36.74 -36.10 1.60
C LEU A 227 -38.15 -36.41 2.13
N LEU A 228 -38.28 -37.36 3.07
CA LEU A 228 -39.56 -37.70 3.68
C LEU A 228 -40.08 -36.59 4.60
N GLN A 229 -39.20 -35.90 5.33
CA GLN A 229 -39.57 -34.75 6.15
C GLN A 229 -40.08 -33.60 5.28
N ASP A 230 -39.44 -33.34 4.13
CA ASP A 230 -39.83 -32.28 3.20
C ASP A 230 -41.26 -32.48 2.66
N GLN A 231 -41.59 -33.71 2.27
CA GLN A 231 -42.95 -34.09 1.82
C GLN A 231 -44.01 -33.91 2.92
N ILE A 232 -43.67 -34.20 4.18
CA ILE A 232 -44.61 -34.01 5.31
C ILE A 232 -44.81 -32.52 5.58
N SER A 233 -43.77 -31.69 5.47
CA SER A 233 -43.90 -30.24 5.66
C SER A 233 -44.75 -29.55 4.59
N GLU A 234 -44.78 -30.07 3.36
CA GLU A 234 -45.66 -29.55 2.30
C GLU A 234 -47.13 -29.93 2.51
N VAL A 235 -47.41 -31.10 3.11
CA VAL A 235 -48.76 -31.63 3.33
C VAL A 235 -49.36 -31.19 4.68
N SER A 236 -48.53 -30.79 5.65
CA SER A 236 -49.04 -30.22 6.89
C SER A 236 -49.76 -28.89 6.63
N PRO A 237 -51.07 -28.77 6.92
CA PRO A 237 -51.75 -27.50 6.82
C PRO A 237 -51.06 -26.52 7.76
N LYS A 238 -50.73 -25.34 7.25
CA LYS A 238 -50.32 -24.19 8.06
C LYS A 238 -51.42 -23.93 9.08
N HIS A 239 -51.34 -24.56 10.26
CA HIS A 239 -52.27 -24.30 11.33
C HIS A 239 -51.99 -22.91 11.87
N ASN A 240 -52.85 -21.99 11.43
CA ASN A 240 -53.32 -20.77 12.09
C ASN A 240 -52.27 -20.03 12.93
N CYS A 241 -51.65 -19.03 12.31
CA CYS A 241 -51.34 -17.81 13.04
C CYS A 241 -52.67 -17.21 13.54
N SER A 242 -52.86 -17.21 14.85
CA SER A 242 -53.68 -16.24 15.59
C SER A 242 -52.81 -15.64 16.68
#